data_AF-E9ESU1-F1
#
_entry.id   AF-E9ESU1-F1
#
_cell.length_a   1.000
_cell.length_b   1.000
_cell.length_c   1.000
_cell.angle_alpha   90.00
_cell.angle_beta   90.00
_cell.angle_gamma   90.00
#
_symmetry.space_group_name_H-M   'P 1'
#
loop_
_entity.id
_entity.type
_entity.pdbx_description
1 polymer ?
#
loop_
_entity_poly.entity_id
_entity_poly.type
_entity_poly.pdbx_seq_one_letter_code
_entity_poly.pdbx_strand_id
1 'polypeptide(L)'
;MDHSSLHEFIISSFLKNQRPPTVGDIATRFESDVTTARQGLRALADYHGVVLHPQSDEVWVAHPFSAAPTTCIVTSGHRKWWGNCAWCSLGVMHLAGGTSTLTTRIGAIGDEVSVTVRDGQLLDTDFVIHFPVPMRHAWDNVIYTCSVQLLFRNEAEVDEWCATRGIAKGDVRPIKQIWDFAAEWYGRHADADWTKWTLPDAAEIFARHRLTGPTWAIGDEAGRF
;
A
#
# COMPACT_ATOMS: atom_id res chain seq x y z
N MET A 1 -14.21 -20.41 -0.81
CA MET A 1 -13.47 -19.14 -0.87
C MET A 1 -12.55 -19.10 0.34
N ASP A 2 -11.26 -18.92 0.14
CA ASP A 2 -10.26 -18.73 1.20
C ASP A 2 -9.61 -17.35 1.08
N HIS A 3 -8.71 -17.00 2.00
CA HIS A 3 -8.05 -15.69 1.99
C HIS A 3 -7.25 -15.45 0.71
N SER A 4 -6.54 -16.47 0.22
CA SER A 4 -5.67 -16.35 -0.96
C SER A 4 -6.48 -16.06 -2.23
N SER A 5 -7.47 -16.91 -2.51
CA SER A 5 -8.33 -16.77 -3.68
C SER A 5 -9.17 -15.49 -3.65
N LEU A 6 -9.65 -15.06 -2.47
CA LEU A 6 -10.37 -13.79 -2.34
C LEU A 6 -9.44 -12.59 -2.56
N HIS A 7 -8.25 -12.59 -1.96
CA HIS A 7 -7.27 -11.53 -2.13
C HIS A 7 -6.81 -11.40 -3.59
N GLU A 8 -6.45 -12.52 -4.23
CA GLU A 8 -6.11 -12.56 -5.66
C GLU A 8 -7.22 -11.93 -6.50
N PHE A 9 -8.48 -12.33 -6.29
CA PHE A 9 -9.60 -11.80 -7.05
C PHE A 9 -9.75 -10.27 -6.88
N ILE A 10 -9.51 -9.76 -5.67
CA ILE A 10 -9.55 -8.32 -5.39
C ILE A 10 -8.42 -7.59 -6.12
N ILE A 11 -7.18 -8.06 -6.01
CA ILE A 11 -6.01 -7.44 -6.67
C ILE A 11 -6.12 -7.53 -8.19
N SER A 12 -6.52 -8.69 -8.73
CA SER A 12 -6.80 -8.87 -10.16
C SER A 12 -7.89 -7.93 -10.66
N SER A 13 -8.93 -7.68 -9.86
CA SER A 13 -9.99 -6.73 -10.22
C SER A 13 -9.48 -5.30 -10.27
N PHE A 14 -8.61 -4.88 -9.35
CA PHE A 14 -7.94 -3.59 -9.47
C PHE A 14 -7.14 -3.50 -10.77
N LEU A 15 -6.27 -4.46 -11.05
CA LEU A 15 -5.43 -4.44 -12.26
C LEU A 15 -6.24 -4.43 -13.56
N LYS A 16 -7.34 -5.18 -13.61
CA LYS A 16 -8.20 -5.30 -14.82
C LYS A 16 -9.19 -4.15 -14.96
N ASN A 17 -9.87 -3.80 -13.87
CA ASN A 17 -11.05 -2.93 -13.86
C ASN A 17 -10.80 -1.55 -13.24
N GLN A 18 -9.60 -1.29 -12.71
CA GLN A 18 -9.22 -0.06 -12.01
C GLN A 18 -10.03 0.22 -10.73
N ARG A 19 -10.69 -0.81 -10.19
CA ARG A 19 -11.50 -0.76 -8.95
C ARG A 19 -11.57 -2.14 -8.29
N PRO A 20 -11.88 -2.24 -6.98
CA PRO A 20 -12.14 -3.54 -6.37
C PRO A 20 -13.45 -4.15 -6.91
N PRO A 21 -13.64 -5.46 -6.74
CA PRO A 21 -14.95 -6.07 -6.93
C PRO A 21 -15.89 -5.58 -5.82
N THR A 22 -17.17 -5.41 -6.12
CA THR A 22 -18.19 -5.21 -5.08
C THR A 22 -18.42 -6.50 -4.30
N VAL A 23 -19.07 -6.41 -3.14
CA VAL A 23 -19.54 -7.61 -2.42
C VAL A 23 -20.40 -8.52 -3.33
N GLY A 24 -21.21 -7.95 -4.21
CA GLY A 24 -22.02 -8.71 -5.18
C GLY A 24 -21.19 -9.40 -6.27
N ASP A 25 -20.13 -8.74 -6.75
CA ASP A 25 -19.18 -9.32 -7.70
C ASP A 25 -18.46 -10.53 -7.06
N ILE A 26 -18.08 -10.42 -5.77
CA ILE A 26 -17.47 -11.51 -5.00
C ILE A 26 -18.46 -12.67 -4.83
N ALA A 27 -19.68 -12.41 -4.38
CA ALA A 27 -20.71 -13.44 -4.22
C ALA A 27 -20.91 -14.24 -5.51
N THR A 28 -21.01 -13.53 -6.63
CA THR A 28 -21.12 -14.13 -7.97
C THR A 28 -19.89 -14.96 -8.35
N ARG A 29 -18.69 -14.41 -8.17
CA ARG A 29 -17.42 -15.06 -8.53
C ARG A 29 -17.19 -16.39 -7.80
N PHE A 30 -17.66 -16.48 -6.56
CA PHE A 30 -17.47 -17.64 -5.69
C PHE A 30 -18.73 -18.51 -5.55
N GLU A 31 -19.74 -18.29 -6.39
CA GLU A 31 -21.00 -19.05 -6.39
C GLU A 31 -21.61 -19.14 -4.98
N SER A 32 -21.65 -17.99 -4.30
CA SER A 32 -22.08 -17.85 -2.90
C SER A 32 -23.10 -16.72 -2.75
N ASP A 33 -23.70 -16.60 -1.57
CA ASP A 33 -24.56 -15.46 -1.26
C ASP A 33 -23.77 -14.25 -0.74
N VAL A 34 -24.43 -13.09 -0.72
CA VAL A 34 -23.85 -11.82 -0.23
C VAL A 34 -23.38 -11.93 1.23
N THR A 35 -24.08 -12.71 2.06
CA THR A 35 -23.73 -12.90 3.47
C THR A 35 -22.38 -13.61 3.60
N THR A 36 -22.18 -14.68 2.83
CA THR A 36 -20.93 -15.45 2.78
C THR A 36 -19.79 -14.62 2.22
N ALA A 37 -20.04 -13.81 1.18
CA ALA A 37 -19.06 -12.87 0.64
C ALA A 37 -18.59 -11.85 1.69
N ARG A 38 -19.52 -11.28 2.48
CA ARG A 38 -19.20 -10.37 3.59
C ARG A 38 -18.40 -11.05 4.69
N GLN A 39 -18.76 -12.28 5.06
CA GLN A 39 -18.00 -13.06 6.04
C GLN A 39 -16.57 -13.31 5.58
N GLY A 40 -16.37 -13.66 4.31
CA GLY A 40 -15.05 -13.83 3.73
C GLY A 40 -14.22 -12.55 3.73
N LEU A 41 -14.83 -11.40 3.38
CA LEU A 41 -14.16 -10.11 3.44
C LEU A 41 -13.76 -9.72 4.87
N ARG A 42 -14.62 -9.96 5.86
CA ARG A 42 -14.32 -9.69 7.27
C ARG A 42 -13.19 -10.59 7.77
N ALA A 43 -13.23 -11.88 7.45
CA ALA A 43 -12.13 -12.81 7.78
C ALA A 43 -10.81 -12.38 7.12
N LEU A 44 -10.86 -11.92 5.86
CA LEU A 44 -9.69 -11.38 5.18
C LEU A 44 -9.20 -10.05 5.79
N ALA A 45 -10.10 -9.22 6.32
CA ALA A 45 -9.77 -8.00 7.03
C ALA A 45 -9.09 -8.29 8.38
N ASP A 46 -9.62 -9.24 9.15
CA ASP A 46 -9.00 -9.73 10.39
C ASP A 46 -7.62 -10.36 10.12
N TYR A 47 -7.42 -10.89 8.90
CA TYR A 47 -6.14 -11.39 8.40
C TYR A 47 -5.23 -10.28 7.81
N HIS A 48 -5.60 -9.01 7.94
CA HIS A 48 -4.87 -7.85 7.40
C HIS A 48 -4.68 -7.88 5.87
N GLY A 49 -5.53 -8.62 5.13
CA GLY A 49 -5.50 -8.64 3.67
C GLY A 49 -6.20 -7.45 3.03
N VAL A 50 -7.21 -6.89 3.70
CA VAL A 50 -7.97 -5.71 3.24
C VAL A 50 -8.38 -4.84 4.42
N VAL A 51 -8.72 -3.59 4.13
CA VAL A 51 -9.48 -2.72 5.04
C VAL A 51 -10.86 -2.50 4.42
N LEU A 52 -11.89 -2.68 5.22
CA LEU A 52 -13.27 -2.56 4.77
C LEU A 52 -13.84 -1.19 5.15
N HIS A 53 -14.77 -0.71 4.33
CA HIS A 53 -15.60 0.43 4.69
C HIS A 53 -16.53 0.03 5.84
N PRO A 54 -16.53 0.75 6.98
CA PRO A 54 -17.10 0.26 8.25
C PRO A 54 -18.61 0.02 8.23
N GLN A 55 -19.34 0.61 7.29
CA GLN A 55 -20.80 0.45 7.20
C GLN A 55 -21.25 -0.53 6.11
N SER A 56 -20.43 -0.75 5.08
CA SER A 56 -20.85 -1.46 3.88
C SER A 56 -20.08 -2.73 3.61
N ASP A 57 -19.04 -3.05 4.40
CA ASP A 57 -18.06 -4.12 4.16
C ASP A 57 -17.43 -4.11 2.76
N GLU A 58 -17.60 -3.04 1.97
CA GLU A 58 -16.93 -2.92 0.68
C GLU A 58 -15.44 -2.72 0.90
N VAL A 59 -14.61 -3.20 -0.04
CA VAL A 59 -13.16 -3.00 0.02
C VAL A 59 -12.86 -1.51 -0.04
N TRP A 60 -12.24 -0.98 1.01
CA TRP A 60 -11.77 0.40 1.06
C TRP A 60 -10.28 0.48 0.68
N VAL A 61 -9.49 -0.46 1.20
CA VAL A 61 -8.07 -0.63 0.88
C VAL A 61 -7.78 -2.10 0.65
N ALA A 62 -7.10 -2.42 -0.46
CA ALA A 62 -6.42 -3.69 -0.64
C ALA A 62 -5.02 -3.35 -1.07
N HIS A 63 -4.09 -3.29 -0.11
CA HIS A 63 -2.75 -2.81 -0.36
C HIS A 63 -2.13 -3.52 -1.57
N PRO A 64 -1.50 -2.80 -2.50
CA PRO A 64 -1.17 -1.37 -2.42
C PRO A 64 -2.26 -0.41 -2.96
N PHE A 65 -3.42 -0.89 -3.41
CA PHE A 65 -4.47 -0.10 -4.03
C PHE A 65 -5.41 0.57 -3.02
N SER A 66 -5.91 1.75 -3.38
CA SER A 66 -7.03 2.42 -2.71
C SER A 66 -8.29 2.33 -3.56
N ALA A 67 -9.43 2.07 -2.92
CA ALA A 67 -10.75 2.17 -3.56
C ALA A 67 -11.35 3.58 -3.47
N ALA A 68 -10.73 4.46 -2.67
CA ALA A 68 -11.14 5.85 -2.52
C ALA A 68 -10.11 6.79 -3.19
N PRO A 69 -10.52 7.98 -3.66
CA PRO A 69 -9.60 8.94 -4.25
C PRO A 69 -8.49 9.36 -3.27
N THR A 70 -7.26 9.41 -3.77
CA THR A 70 -6.09 9.96 -3.04
C THR A 70 -5.34 10.95 -3.93
N THR A 71 -4.36 11.65 -3.35
CA THR A 71 -3.43 12.50 -4.12
C THR A 71 -2.41 11.70 -4.92
N CYS A 72 -2.33 10.37 -4.70
CA CYS A 72 -1.33 9.51 -5.33
C CYS A 72 -1.95 8.74 -6.49
N ILE A 73 -1.77 9.26 -7.70
CA ILE A 73 -2.34 8.70 -8.93
C ILE A 73 -1.25 7.93 -9.67
N VAL A 74 -1.43 6.62 -9.84
CA VAL A 74 -0.54 5.78 -10.65
C VAL A 74 -1.15 5.56 -12.02
N THR A 75 -0.39 5.86 -13.08
CA THR A 75 -0.80 5.66 -14.47
C THR A 75 0.11 4.64 -15.15
N SER A 76 -0.47 3.70 -15.90
CA SER A 76 0.25 2.79 -16.81
C SER A 76 -0.57 2.61 -18.10
N GLY A 77 -0.04 3.11 -19.22
CA GLY A 77 -0.79 3.20 -20.47
C GLY A 77 -2.08 4.01 -20.32
N HIS A 78 -3.22 3.38 -20.61
CA HIS A 78 -4.55 4.00 -20.46
C HIS A 78 -5.19 3.78 -19.08
N ARG A 79 -4.55 2.99 -18.20
CA ARG A 79 -5.09 2.66 -16.88
C ARG A 79 -4.56 3.61 -15.83
N LYS A 80 -5.41 3.90 -14.84
CA LYS A 80 -5.10 4.72 -13.68
C LYS A 80 -5.64 4.05 -12.41
N TRP A 81 -4.88 4.19 -11.33
CA TRP A 81 -5.25 3.71 -10.01
C TRP A 81 -4.88 4.75 -8.96
N TRP A 82 -5.48 4.63 -7.78
CA TRP A 82 -5.02 5.32 -6.59
C TRP A 82 -4.16 4.38 -5.75
N GLY A 83 -2.97 4.85 -5.37
CA GLY A 83 -2.23 4.29 -4.24
C GLY A 83 -2.68 4.95 -2.94
N ASN A 84 -2.64 4.23 -1.81
CA ASN A 84 -3.03 4.83 -0.52
C ASN A 84 -2.05 5.91 -0.02
N CYS A 85 -0.77 5.76 -0.38
CA CYS A 85 0.33 6.62 0.04
C CYS A 85 1.48 6.55 -0.98
N ALA A 86 2.58 7.28 -0.74
CA ALA A 86 3.74 7.26 -1.62
C ALA A 86 4.35 5.84 -1.74
N TRP A 87 4.49 5.11 -0.63
CA TRP A 87 5.01 3.74 -0.63
C TRP A 87 4.09 2.76 -1.36
N CYS A 88 2.78 2.78 -1.05
CA CYS A 88 1.79 1.97 -1.77
C CYS A 88 1.85 2.22 -3.27
N SER A 89 1.98 3.47 -3.70
CA SER A 89 2.02 3.81 -5.11
C SER A 89 3.17 3.13 -5.86
N LEU A 90 4.33 2.97 -5.20
CA LEU A 90 5.44 2.18 -5.76
C LEU A 90 5.07 0.70 -5.92
N GLY A 91 4.32 0.14 -4.97
CA GLY A 91 3.75 -1.21 -5.10
C GLY A 91 2.78 -1.35 -6.26
N VAL A 92 1.89 -0.37 -6.45
CA VAL A 92 0.97 -0.34 -7.61
C VAL A 92 1.75 -0.28 -8.91
N MET A 93 2.77 0.57 -9.00
CA MET A 93 3.64 0.68 -10.18
C MET A 93 4.34 -0.64 -10.50
N HIS A 94 4.78 -1.38 -9.48
CA HIS A 94 5.39 -2.70 -9.64
C HIS A 94 4.38 -3.73 -10.19
N LEU A 95 3.18 -3.82 -9.58
CA LEU A 95 2.13 -4.76 -10.00
C LEU A 95 1.56 -4.43 -11.39
N ALA A 96 1.50 -3.15 -11.76
CA ALA A 96 1.06 -2.73 -13.09
C ALA A 96 2.05 -3.15 -14.19
N GLY A 97 3.34 -3.27 -13.84
CA GLY A 97 4.42 -3.62 -14.76
C GLY A 97 4.68 -2.56 -15.84
N GLY A 98 5.72 -2.81 -16.64
CA GLY A 98 6.09 -1.95 -17.77
C GLY A 98 6.53 -0.54 -17.36
N THR A 99 6.12 0.46 -18.16
CA THR A 99 6.34 1.88 -17.85
C THR A 99 5.14 2.43 -17.10
N SER A 100 5.37 2.99 -15.91
CA SER A 100 4.33 3.61 -15.10
C SER A 100 4.82 4.89 -14.43
N THR A 101 3.87 5.75 -14.06
CA THR A 101 4.15 7.04 -13.42
C THR A 101 3.24 7.23 -12.22
N LEU A 102 3.82 7.55 -11.07
CA LEU A 102 3.11 8.13 -9.94
C LEU A 102 3.10 9.65 -10.10
N THR A 103 1.94 10.28 -10.03
CA THR A 103 1.77 11.72 -9.88
C THR A 103 1.20 12.00 -8.48
N THR A 104 1.86 12.87 -7.71
CA THR A 104 1.45 13.24 -6.35
C THR A 104 1.93 14.65 -6.00
N ARG A 105 1.70 15.11 -4.76
CA ARG A 105 2.14 16.42 -4.26
C ARG A 105 3.14 16.26 -3.13
N ILE A 106 4.17 17.11 -3.11
CA ILE A 106 5.14 17.17 -2.01
C ILE A 106 4.40 17.45 -0.69
N GLY A 107 4.57 16.58 0.31
CA GLY A 107 3.87 16.68 1.58
C GLY A 107 2.33 16.75 1.45
N ALA A 108 1.78 16.14 0.40
CA ALA A 108 0.34 16.14 0.02
C ALA A 108 -0.28 17.51 -0.28
N ILE A 109 0.48 18.61 -0.24
CA ILE A 109 -0.07 19.97 -0.40
C ILE A 109 0.79 20.88 -1.30
N GLY A 110 2.11 20.69 -1.29
CA GLY A 110 3.08 21.46 -2.08
C GLY A 110 3.02 21.11 -3.57
N ASP A 111 4.10 21.35 -4.30
CA ASP A 111 4.10 21.19 -5.75
C ASP A 111 3.72 19.77 -6.20
N GLU A 112 3.03 19.70 -7.34
CA GLU A 112 2.81 18.42 -8.03
C GLU A 112 4.14 17.94 -8.62
N VAL A 113 4.43 16.66 -8.39
CA VAL A 113 5.63 15.97 -8.85
C VAL A 113 5.25 14.62 -9.42
N SER A 114 6.13 14.09 -10.26
CA SER A 114 5.97 12.76 -10.84
C SER A 114 7.20 11.90 -10.58
N VAL A 115 6.97 10.60 -10.41
CA VAL A 115 7.99 9.56 -10.27
C VAL A 115 7.72 8.50 -11.33
N THR A 116 8.71 8.20 -12.16
CA THR A 116 8.60 7.31 -13.31
C THR A 116 9.40 6.04 -13.10
N VAL A 117 8.78 4.91 -13.45
CA VAL A 117 9.45 3.63 -13.65
C VAL A 117 9.37 3.28 -15.12
N ARG A 118 10.48 2.79 -15.68
CA ARG A 118 10.55 2.25 -17.04
C ARG A 118 11.25 0.90 -16.99
N ASP A 119 10.59 -0.12 -17.52
CA ASP A 119 11.13 -1.49 -17.63
C ASP A 119 11.67 -2.01 -16.28
N GLY A 120 10.92 -1.75 -15.19
CA GLY A 120 11.28 -2.15 -13.84
C GLY A 120 12.36 -1.28 -13.16
N GLN A 121 12.88 -0.25 -13.84
CA GLN A 121 13.87 0.67 -13.29
C GLN A 121 13.23 2.00 -12.88
N LEU A 122 13.43 2.40 -11.62
CA LEU A 122 13.05 3.72 -11.12
C LEU A 122 13.99 4.78 -11.70
N LEU A 123 13.42 5.78 -12.37
CA LEU A 123 14.18 6.86 -13.02
C LEU A 123 14.39 8.07 -12.09
N ASP A 124 13.35 8.46 -11.35
CA ASP A 124 13.36 9.63 -10.47
C ASP A 124 13.75 9.21 -9.04
N THR A 125 15.04 9.33 -8.72
CA THR A 125 15.62 8.83 -7.46
C THR A 125 15.87 9.89 -6.39
N ASP A 126 15.67 11.17 -6.72
CA ASP A 126 16.05 12.32 -5.88
C ASP A 126 14.94 12.73 -4.89
N PHE A 127 14.13 11.76 -4.47
CA PHE A 127 13.06 11.95 -3.49
C PHE A 127 13.30 11.10 -2.25
N VAL A 128 12.63 11.48 -1.17
CA VAL A 128 12.52 10.71 0.06
C VAL A 128 11.06 10.44 0.41
N ILE A 129 10.79 9.34 1.09
CA ILE A 129 9.48 9.01 1.65
C ILE A 129 9.58 9.05 3.18
N HIS A 130 8.61 9.73 3.79
CA HIS A 130 8.49 9.90 5.23
C HIS A 130 7.56 8.82 5.82
N PHE A 131 7.99 8.20 6.92
CA PHE A 131 7.28 7.16 7.67
C PHE A 131 7.12 7.61 9.13
N PRO A 132 6.10 8.44 9.46
CA PRO A 132 5.92 8.99 10.80
C PRO A 132 5.36 7.98 11.81
N VAL A 133 4.58 7.01 11.34
CA VAL A 133 3.91 6.02 12.19
C VAL A 133 4.81 4.79 12.33
N PRO A 134 5.14 4.33 13.55
CA PRO A 134 5.83 3.06 13.73
C PRO A 134 5.01 1.90 13.13
N MET A 135 5.67 0.99 12.40
CA MET A 135 5.03 -0.09 11.65
C MET A 135 4.21 -1.04 12.52
N ARG A 136 4.57 -1.21 13.80
CA ARG A 136 3.75 -1.96 14.78
C ARG A 136 2.36 -1.35 15.03
N HIS A 137 2.18 -0.06 14.71
CA HIS A 137 0.93 0.68 14.84
C HIS A 137 0.27 0.96 13.48
N ALA A 138 0.82 0.44 12.38
CA ALA A 138 0.30 0.71 11.04
C ALA A 138 -1.17 0.30 10.89
N TRP A 139 -1.55 -0.83 11.52
CA TRP A 139 -2.89 -1.40 11.48
C TRP A 139 -3.86 -0.82 12.50
N ASP A 140 -3.38 -0.10 13.52
CA ASP A 140 -4.25 0.60 14.48
C ASP A 140 -5.17 1.58 13.74
N ASN A 141 -4.66 2.22 12.68
CA ASN A 141 -5.44 3.01 11.73
C ASN A 141 -4.73 3.12 10.38
N VAL A 142 -4.97 2.16 9.49
CA VAL A 142 -4.36 2.13 8.14
C VAL A 142 -4.62 3.40 7.35
N ILE A 143 -5.84 3.94 7.43
CA ILE A 143 -6.24 5.13 6.66
C ILE A 143 -5.38 6.33 7.09
N TYR A 144 -5.23 6.53 8.41
CA TYR A 144 -4.36 7.58 8.93
C TYR A 144 -2.89 7.31 8.56
N THR A 145 -2.37 6.11 8.83
CA THR A 145 -0.98 5.71 8.52
C THR A 145 -0.61 6.04 7.08
N CYS A 146 -1.43 5.62 6.12
CA CYS A 146 -1.18 5.88 4.70
C CYS A 146 -1.30 7.37 4.37
N SER A 147 -2.25 8.10 4.96
CA SER A 147 -2.45 9.53 4.67
C SER A 147 -1.26 10.42 5.04
N VAL A 148 -0.36 9.95 5.92
CA VAL A 148 0.83 10.69 6.37
C VAL A 148 2.15 10.07 5.89
N GLN A 149 2.11 9.01 5.07
CA GLN A 149 3.28 8.42 4.41
C GLN A 149 3.52 9.09 3.04
N LEU A 150 4.21 10.21 3.07
CA LEU A 150 4.25 11.18 1.96
C LEU A 150 5.63 11.29 1.30
N LEU A 151 5.63 11.81 0.08
CA LEU A 151 6.83 12.06 -0.73
C LEU A 151 7.35 13.49 -0.51
N PHE A 152 8.67 13.65 -0.43
CA PHE A 152 9.37 14.92 -0.28
C PHE A 152 10.64 14.94 -1.13
N ARG A 153 11.18 16.13 -1.44
CA ARG A 153 12.43 16.25 -2.21
C ARG A 153 13.66 15.89 -1.37
N ASN A 154 13.60 16.15 -0.07
CA ASN A 154 14.70 15.88 0.84
C ASN A 154 14.20 15.87 2.29
N GLU A 155 15.08 15.50 3.21
CA GLU A 155 14.76 15.39 4.63
C GLU A 155 14.47 16.75 5.29
N ALA A 156 15.03 17.86 4.79
CA ALA A 156 14.75 19.19 5.35
C ALA A 156 13.30 19.63 5.10
N GLU A 157 12.73 19.31 3.94
CA GLU A 157 11.29 19.51 3.71
C GLU A 157 10.42 18.65 4.64
N VAL A 158 10.88 17.44 5.00
CA VAL A 158 10.19 16.60 6.00
C VAL A 158 10.22 17.28 7.37
N ASP A 159 11.38 17.80 7.79
CA ASP A 159 11.55 18.51 9.07
C ASP A 159 10.60 19.72 9.18
N GLU A 160 10.58 20.56 8.15
CA GLU A 160 9.70 21.73 8.09
C GLU A 160 8.22 21.34 8.11
N TRP A 161 7.85 20.32 7.33
CA TRP A 161 6.48 19.83 7.27
C TRP A 161 6.03 19.26 8.63
N CYS A 162 6.89 18.47 9.29
CA CYS A 162 6.63 17.92 10.62
C CYS A 162 6.42 19.04 11.66
N ALA A 163 7.31 20.02 11.70
CA ALA A 163 7.22 21.17 12.60
C ALA A 163 5.93 21.99 12.36
N THR A 164 5.57 22.21 11.09
CA THR A 164 4.40 23.02 10.71
C THR A 164 3.08 22.29 10.92
N ARG A 165 3.04 20.97 10.70
CA ARG A 165 1.82 20.15 10.79
C ARG A 165 1.62 19.50 12.16
N GLY A 166 2.61 19.56 13.04
CA GLY A 166 2.55 18.92 14.35
C GLY A 166 2.60 17.39 14.29
N ILE A 167 3.30 16.84 13.29
CA ILE A 167 3.48 15.40 13.11
C ILE A 167 4.91 15.04 13.47
N ALA A 168 5.11 13.96 14.22
CA ALA A 168 6.44 13.47 14.56
C ALA A 168 7.15 12.91 13.32
N LYS A 169 8.45 13.20 13.16
CA LYS A 169 9.26 12.87 11.97
C LYS A 169 9.42 11.39 11.65
N GLY A 170 9.23 10.48 12.63
CA GLY A 170 9.46 9.04 12.43
C GLY A 170 10.77 8.74 11.68
N ASP A 171 10.68 7.97 10.60
CA ASP A 171 11.81 7.63 9.73
C ASP A 171 11.69 8.24 8.32
N VAL A 172 12.81 8.52 7.67
CA VAL A 172 12.86 9.10 6.31
C VAL A 172 13.80 8.26 5.46
N ARG A 173 13.34 7.82 4.29
CA ARG A 173 14.12 6.92 3.42
C ARG A 173 14.19 7.38 1.98
N PRO A 174 15.34 7.22 1.29
CA PRO A 174 15.44 7.46 -0.14
C PRO A 174 14.41 6.64 -0.92
N ILE A 175 13.76 7.25 -1.91
CA ILE A 175 12.73 6.60 -2.70
C ILE A 175 13.23 5.33 -3.38
N LYS A 176 14.51 5.30 -3.81
CA LYS A 176 15.11 4.11 -4.43
C LYS A 176 15.13 2.91 -3.49
N GLN A 177 15.45 3.12 -2.21
CA GLN A 177 15.41 2.07 -1.19
C GLN A 177 13.99 1.54 -1.01
N ILE A 178 13.01 2.45 -0.97
CA ILE A 178 11.59 2.07 -0.81
C ILE A 178 11.01 1.42 -2.07
N TRP A 179 11.50 1.75 -3.26
CA TRP A 179 11.15 1.03 -4.50
C TRP A 179 11.59 -0.44 -4.44
N ASP A 180 12.82 -0.70 -4.02
CA ASP A 180 13.34 -2.06 -3.89
C ASP A 180 12.56 -2.85 -2.82
N PHE A 181 12.23 -2.19 -1.71
CA PHE A 181 11.37 -2.75 -0.67
C PHE A 181 9.94 -3.03 -1.16
N ALA A 182 9.32 -2.10 -1.88
CA ALA A 182 7.97 -2.26 -2.41
C ALA A 182 7.87 -3.42 -3.41
N ALA A 183 8.92 -3.65 -4.21
CA ALA A 183 8.98 -4.77 -5.14
C ALA A 183 8.91 -6.12 -4.41
N GLU A 184 9.66 -6.30 -3.31
CA GLU A 184 9.59 -7.53 -2.51
C GLU A 184 8.29 -7.62 -1.71
N TRP A 185 7.89 -6.51 -1.08
CA TRP A 185 6.75 -6.47 -0.18
C TRP A 185 5.42 -6.71 -0.90
N TYR A 186 5.23 -6.09 -2.07
CA TYR A 186 3.98 -6.16 -2.84
C TYR A 186 4.02 -7.10 -4.04
N GLY A 187 5.20 -7.50 -4.52
CA GLY A 187 5.34 -8.14 -5.84
C GLY A 187 4.51 -9.41 -6.06
N ARG A 188 4.18 -10.13 -4.99
CA ARG A 188 3.37 -11.36 -5.01
C ARG A 188 1.89 -11.16 -4.66
N HIS A 189 1.39 -9.92 -4.55
CA HIS A 189 0.01 -9.66 -4.10
C HIS A 189 -1.06 -10.15 -5.09
N ALA A 190 -0.70 -10.34 -6.36
CA ALA A 190 -1.60 -10.90 -7.38
C ALA A 190 -1.48 -12.42 -7.53
N ASP A 191 -0.67 -13.10 -6.71
CA ASP A 191 -0.46 -14.54 -6.83
C ASP A 191 -1.65 -15.31 -6.25
N ALA A 192 -1.98 -16.45 -6.87
CA ALA A 192 -3.09 -17.31 -6.44
C ALA A 192 -2.83 -18.04 -5.10
N ASP A 193 -1.57 -18.12 -4.66
CA ASP A 193 -1.11 -18.67 -3.39
C ASP A 193 -0.69 -17.56 -2.40
N TRP A 194 -1.16 -16.33 -2.59
CA TRP A 194 -0.86 -15.21 -1.70
C TRP A 194 -1.17 -15.54 -0.24
N THR A 195 -0.22 -15.18 0.62
CA THR A 195 -0.41 -15.19 2.07
C THR A 195 0.07 -13.86 2.63
N LYS A 196 -0.54 -13.44 3.74
CA LYS A 196 -0.10 -12.24 4.44
C LYS A 196 1.20 -12.53 5.15
N TRP A 197 2.14 -11.58 5.14
CA TRP A 197 3.38 -11.71 5.90
C TRP A 197 3.10 -11.99 7.37
N THR A 198 3.81 -12.95 7.96
CA THR A 198 3.86 -13.06 9.41
C THR A 198 4.70 -11.91 9.97
N LEU A 199 4.57 -11.59 11.26
CA LEU A 199 5.44 -10.61 11.90
C LEU A 199 6.94 -10.96 11.75
N PRO A 200 7.38 -12.23 11.94
CA PRO A 200 8.76 -12.63 11.64
C PRO A 200 9.18 -12.40 10.19
N ASP A 201 8.35 -12.79 9.21
CA ASP A 201 8.68 -12.57 7.79
C ASP A 201 8.82 -11.07 7.50
N ALA A 202 7.91 -10.25 8.03
CA ALA A 202 7.95 -8.81 7.84
C ALA A 202 9.22 -8.18 8.45
N ALA A 203 9.62 -8.63 9.65
CA ALA A 203 10.83 -8.15 10.32
C ALA A 203 12.08 -8.52 9.51
N GLU A 204 12.12 -9.74 8.96
CA GLU A 204 13.20 -10.19 8.09
C GLU A 204 13.28 -9.34 6.80
N ILE A 205 12.14 -9.06 6.16
CA ILE A 205 12.10 -8.20 4.97
C ILE A 205 12.60 -6.79 5.32
N PHE A 206 12.15 -6.19 6.43
CA PHE A 206 12.62 -4.88 6.87
C PHE A 206 14.15 -4.88 7.06
N ALA A 207 14.70 -5.91 7.71
CA ALA A 207 16.14 -6.06 7.89
C ALA A 207 16.89 -6.19 6.56
N ARG A 208 16.41 -7.03 5.61
CA ARG A 208 16.99 -7.19 4.27
C ARG A 208 17.06 -5.86 3.51
N HIS A 209 16.03 -5.02 3.66
CA HIS A 209 15.97 -3.68 3.07
C HIS A 209 16.63 -2.59 3.90
N ARG A 210 17.33 -2.92 5.00
CA ARG A 210 17.99 -1.98 5.91
C ARG A 210 17.03 -0.92 6.48
N LEU A 211 15.79 -1.32 6.68
CA LEU A 211 14.74 -0.55 7.33
C LEU A 211 14.79 -0.89 8.82
N THR A 212 15.57 -0.11 9.56
CA THR A 212 15.88 -0.36 10.98
C THR A 212 15.53 0.84 11.85
N GLY A 213 15.49 0.63 13.16
CA GLY A 213 15.17 1.66 14.14
C GLY A 213 13.71 1.63 14.62
N PRO A 214 13.30 2.60 15.46
CA PRO A 214 12.03 2.55 16.19
C PRO A 214 10.78 2.48 15.32
N THR A 215 10.85 3.03 14.09
CA THR A 215 9.76 2.99 13.11
C THR A 215 9.54 1.58 12.57
N TRP A 216 10.61 0.81 12.36
CA TRP A 216 10.53 -0.53 11.75
C TRP A 216 10.56 -1.66 12.78
N ALA A 217 10.76 -1.33 14.06
CA ALA A 217 10.68 -2.29 15.15
C ALA A 217 9.24 -2.79 15.33
N ILE A 218 9.02 -4.04 14.93
CA ILE A 218 7.81 -4.83 15.15
C ILE A 218 8.14 -5.98 16.10
N GLY A 219 7.14 -6.43 16.87
CA GLY A 219 7.35 -7.50 17.86
C GLY A 219 7.47 -8.89 17.23
N ASP A 220 8.02 -9.83 18.00
CA ASP A 220 8.19 -11.23 17.61
C ASP A 220 6.96 -12.10 17.94
N GLU A 221 5.83 -11.48 18.29
CA GLU A 221 4.62 -12.19 18.68
C GLU A 221 3.96 -12.93 17.50
N ALA A 222 3.17 -13.95 17.80
CA ALA A 222 2.42 -14.68 16.79
C ALA A 222 1.32 -13.77 16.20
N GLY A 223 1.48 -13.36 14.94
CA GLY A 223 0.53 -12.49 14.25
C GLY A 223 0.83 -12.33 12.76
N ARG A 224 -0.11 -11.70 12.05
CA ARG A 224 0.11 -11.21 10.68
C ARG A 224 0.46 -9.74 10.74
N PHE A 225 1.39 -9.31 9.89
CA PHE A 225 1.72 -7.90 9.77
C PHE A 225 0.56 -7.16 9.13
#